data_AF-A0A183GGT4-F1
#
_entry.id   AF-A0A183GGT4-F1
#
_cell.length_a   1.000
_cell.length_b   1.000
_cell.length_c   1.000
_cell.angle_alpha   90.00
_cell.angle_beta   90.00
_cell.angle_gamma   90.00
#
_symmetry.space_group_name_H-M   'P 1'
#
loop_
_entity.id
_entity.type
_entity.pdbx_description
1 polymer ?
#
loop_
_entity_poly.entity_id
_entity_poly.type
_entity_poly.pdbx_seq_one_letter_code
_entity_poly.pdbx_strand_id
1 'polypeptide(L)'
;MTTSLSTRQGLLTKVSGKLSTLLEDAQQEATIKVPAEAERRNSYLQGKKLQYENEEECRSKDQRFLYEELSSIYLQMRHKEESVDNVVLQKQLLSKFSERIQRYVLKKKSEQHMEDVRTTDLLLAHVRDFLDTEAEIQRHIGKDIECPVAVPMKVSSLKTKKERSKSFSCFFCNESNHSSPRICTKYTTREERVACGSYLYA
;
A
#
# COMPACT_ATOMS: atom_id res chain seq x y z
N MET A 1 -28.47 -49.54 -11.82
CA MET A 1 -27.61 -48.43 -12.28
C MET A 1 -27.42 -47.40 -11.15
N THR A 2 -26.64 -47.71 -10.10
CA THR A 2 -26.49 -46.84 -8.90
C THR A 2 -25.03 -46.63 -8.47
N THR A 3 -24.07 -47.25 -9.17
CA THR A 3 -22.65 -47.24 -8.76
C THR A 3 -21.95 -45.90 -9.00
N SER A 4 -22.43 -45.05 -9.92
CA SER A 4 -21.80 -43.77 -10.25
C SER A 4 -22.03 -42.66 -9.22
N LEU A 5 -23.14 -42.71 -8.47
CA LEU A 5 -23.46 -41.73 -7.42
C LEU A 5 -22.57 -41.92 -6.19
N SER A 6 -22.32 -43.16 -5.79
CA SER A 6 -21.47 -43.48 -4.63
C SER A 6 -20.03 -43.02 -4.81
N THR A 7 -19.45 -43.18 -6.01
CA THR A 7 -18.08 -42.73 -6.30
C THR A 7 -17.94 -41.21 -6.26
N ARG A 8 -18.94 -40.47 -6.75
CA ARG A 8 -18.96 -39.00 -6.71
C ARG A 8 -19.12 -38.47 -5.28
N GLN A 9 -19.94 -39.13 -4.47
CA GLN A 9 -20.13 -38.77 -3.06
C GLN A 9 -18.85 -39.04 -2.26
N GLY A 10 -18.16 -40.16 -2.51
CA GLY A 10 -16.86 -40.44 -1.88
C GLY A 10 -15.74 -39.48 -2.27
N LEU A 11 -15.74 -38.99 -3.53
CA LEU A 11 -14.81 -37.95 -3.97
C LEU A 11 -15.10 -36.60 -3.30
N LEU A 12 -16.37 -36.20 -3.19
CA LEU A 12 -16.77 -34.99 -2.48
C LEU A 12 -16.35 -35.02 -1.01
N THR A 13 -16.55 -36.13 -0.31
CA THR A 13 -16.10 -36.27 1.08
C THR A 13 -14.59 -36.16 1.21
N LYS A 14 -13.83 -36.76 0.29
CA LYS A 14 -12.36 -36.64 0.27
C LYS A 14 -11.88 -35.21 0.00
N VAL A 15 -12.52 -34.51 -0.92
CA VAL A 15 -12.18 -33.11 -1.23
C VAL A 15 -12.58 -32.19 -0.08
N SER A 16 -13.73 -32.42 0.55
CA SER A 16 -14.17 -31.67 1.73
C SER A 16 -13.20 -31.84 2.91
N GLY A 17 -12.74 -33.07 3.17
CA GLY A 17 -11.76 -33.32 4.23
C GLY A 17 -10.42 -32.62 3.96
N LYS A 18 -9.93 -32.66 2.71
CA LYS A 18 -8.71 -31.93 2.31
C LYS A 18 -8.86 -30.42 2.39
N LEU A 19 -10.03 -29.87 2.06
CA LEU A 19 -10.31 -28.45 2.20
C LEU A 19 -10.34 -28.05 3.68
N SER A 20 -10.93 -28.85 4.56
CA SER A 20 -10.91 -28.60 6.01
C SER A 20 -9.50 -28.59 6.57
N THR A 21 -8.65 -29.56 6.20
CA THR A 21 -7.25 -29.58 6.66
C THR A 21 -6.47 -28.37 6.13
N LEU A 22 -6.65 -28.01 4.86
CA LEU A 22 -5.99 -26.83 4.28
C LEU A 22 -6.47 -25.51 4.92
N LEU A 23 -7.74 -25.44 5.31
CA LEU A 23 -8.29 -24.30 6.03
C LEU A 23 -7.74 -24.21 7.45
N GLU A 24 -7.62 -25.33 8.16
CA GLU A 24 -7.00 -25.39 9.49
C GLU A 24 -5.50 -25.04 9.45
N ASP A 25 -4.77 -25.58 8.47
CA ASP A 25 -3.36 -25.28 8.24
C ASP A 25 -3.14 -23.80 7.91
N ALA A 26 -3.98 -23.22 7.04
CA ALA A 26 -3.93 -21.80 6.72
C ALA A 26 -4.28 -20.92 7.93
N GLN A 27 -5.19 -21.38 8.79
CA GLN A 27 -5.57 -20.68 10.02
C GLN A 27 -4.45 -20.75 11.07
N GLN A 28 -3.67 -21.83 11.11
CA GLN A 28 -2.47 -21.96 11.94
C GLN A 28 -1.27 -21.18 11.39
N GLU A 29 -1.05 -21.15 10.07
CA GLU A 29 -0.02 -20.29 9.45
C GLU A 29 -0.33 -18.80 9.63
N ALA A 30 -1.61 -18.42 9.66
CA ALA A 30 -2.04 -17.05 9.96
C ALA A 30 -1.99 -16.70 11.46
N THR A 31 -1.75 -17.66 12.36
CA THR A 31 -1.66 -17.40 13.81
C THR A 31 -0.26 -16.89 14.15
N ILE A 32 -0.05 -15.60 13.90
CA ILE A 32 1.12 -14.88 14.39
C ILE A 32 1.08 -14.95 15.93
N LYS A 33 2.01 -15.67 16.55
CA LYS A 33 2.16 -15.73 18.02
C LYS A 33 2.66 -14.38 18.54
N VAL A 34 1.74 -13.42 18.65
CA VAL A 34 2.04 -12.10 19.20
C VAL A 34 2.18 -12.22 20.72
N PRO A 35 3.30 -11.79 21.33
CA PRO A 35 3.48 -11.83 22.79
C PRO A 35 2.35 -11.14 23.56
N ALA A 36 1.96 -11.70 24.72
CA ALA A 36 0.86 -11.21 25.55
C ALA A 36 1.18 -9.87 26.24
N GLU A 37 2.45 -9.63 26.56
CA GLU A 37 2.94 -8.40 27.19
C GLU A 37 3.10 -7.28 26.16
N ALA A 38 2.55 -6.10 26.48
CA ALA A 38 2.48 -4.96 25.56
C ALA A 38 3.86 -4.49 25.05
N GLU A 39 4.88 -4.53 25.90
CA GLU A 39 6.22 -4.05 25.58
C GLU A 39 6.97 -5.02 24.64
N ARG A 40 6.90 -6.33 24.92
CA ARG A 40 7.42 -7.39 24.03
C ARG A 40 6.64 -7.46 22.71
N ARG A 41 5.34 -7.21 22.73
CA ARG A 41 4.50 -7.10 21.53
C ARG A 41 4.96 -5.94 20.64
N ASN A 42 5.16 -4.75 21.20
CA ASN A 42 5.58 -3.59 20.43
C ASN A 42 6.97 -3.79 19.83
N SER A 43 7.92 -4.33 20.60
CA SER A 43 9.26 -4.66 20.08
C SER A 43 9.22 -5.72 18.97
N TYR A 44 8.39 -6.76 19.12
CA TYR A 44 8.19 -7.78 18.08
C TYR A 44 7.57 -7.21 16.80
N LEU A 45 6.51 -6.41 16.93
CA LEU A 45 5.84 -5.76 15.80
C LEU A 45 6.77 -4.76 15.11
N GLN A 46 7.55 -3.99 15.88
CA GLN A 46 8.52 -3.04 15.34
C GLN A 46 9.67 -3.74 14.62
N GLY A 47 10.20 -4.82 15.19
CA GLY A 47 11.22 -5.65 14.54
C GLY A 47 10.71 -6.29 13.26
N LYS A 48 9.48 -6.84 13.26
CA LYS A 48 8.84 -7.37 12.06
C LYS A 48 8.60 -6.30 11.01
N LYS A 49 8.14 -5.11 11.41
CA LYS A 49 7.94 -3.96 10.53
C LYS A 49 9.25 -3.57 9.82
N LEU A 50 10.34 -3.42 10.58
CA LEU A 50 11.65 -3.11 10.02
C LEU A 50 12.16 -4.19 9.07
N GLN A 51 11.89 -5.47 9.34
CA GLN A 51 12.23 -6.55 8.41
C GLN A 51 11.50 -6.41 7.07
N TYR A 52 10.18 -6.20 7.11
CA TYR A 52 9.39 -6.02 5.88
C TYR A 52 9.79 -4.75 5.11
N GLU A 53 10.08 -3.65 5.81
CA GLU A 53 10.53 -2.41 5.18
C GLU A 53 11.89 -2.58 4.48
N ASN A 54 12.85 -3.26 5.12
CA ASN A 54 14.16 -3.53 4.51
C ASN A 54 14.06 -4.48 3.31
N GLU A 55 13.22 -5.52 3.40
CA GLU A 55 13.00 -6.45 2.28
C GLU A 55 12.36 -5.74 1.08
N GLU A 56 11.40 -4.84 1.31
CA GLU A 56 10.76 -4.07 0.26
C GLU A 56 11.68 -3.01 -0.35
N GLU A 57 12.54 -2.38 0.46
CA GLU A 57 13.55 -1.43 -0.01
C GLU A 57 14.62 -2.13 -0.87
N CYS A 58 15.14 -3.28 -0.43
CA CYS A 58 16.13 -4.06 -1.18
C CYS A 58 15.54 -4.50 -2.53
N ARG A 59 14.31 -5.04 -2.50
CA ARG A 59 13.59 -5.47 -3.71
C ARG A 59 13.30 -4.32 -4.68
N SER A 60 13.06 -3.11 -4.18
CA SER A 60 12.85 -1.91 -4.99
C SER A 60 14.14 -1.45 -5.67
N LYS A 61 15.25 -1.42 -4.93
CA LYS A 61 16.59 -1.09 -5.45
C LYS A 61 17.02 -2.05 -6.56
N ASP A 62 16.79 -3.36 -6.37
CA ASP A 62 17.10 -4.37 -7.39
C ASP A 62 16.34 -4.15 -8.70
N GLN A 63 15.05 -3.77 -8.62
CA GLN A 63 14.24 -3.47 -9.81
C GLN A 63 14.69 -2.18 -10.51
N ARG A 64 15.23 -1.21 -9.78
CA ARG A 64 15.82 0.02 -10.34
C ARG A 64 17.11 -0.28 -11.09
N PHE A 65 17.98 -1.08 -10.51
CA PHE A 65 19.23 -1.52 -11.17
C PHE A 65 18.94 -2.29 -12.47
N LEU A 66 17.99 -3.24 -12.42
CA LEU A 66 17.56 -3.97 -13.61
C LEU A 66 17.01 -3.04 -14.70
N TYR A 67 16.25 -2.02 -14.32
CA TYR A 67 15.77 -1.02 -15.28
C TYR A 67 16.91 -0.24 -15.94
N GLU A 68 17.91 0.19 -15.18
CA GLU A 68 19.06 0.95 -15.69
C GLU A 68 19.90 0.09 -16.65
N GLU A 69 20.17 -1.16 -16.30
CA GLU A 69 20.91 -2.10 -17.14
C GLU A 69 20.16 -2.40 -18.44
N LEU A 70 18.86 -2.72 -18.35
CA LEU A 70 18.03 -2.97 -19.53
C LEU A 70 17.86 -1.72 -20.40
N SER A 71 17.77 -0.53 -19.80
CA SER A 71 17.71 0.74 -20.54
C SER A 71 19.01 1.03 -21.27
N SER A 72 20.15 0.72 -20.64
CA SER A 72 21.48 0.84 -21.27
C SER A 72 21.62 -0.09 -22.47
N ILE A 73 21.27 -1.37 -22.32
CA ILE A 73 21.28 -2.35 -23.42
C ILE A 73 20.34 -1.92 -24.54
N TYR A 74 19.12 -1.50 -24.19
CA TYR A 74 18.15 -0.99 -25.15
C TYR A 74 18.68 0.21 -25.94
N LEU A 75 19.30 1.18 -25.26
CA LEU A 75 19.88 2.36 -25.91
C LEU A 75 21.03 1.98 -26.85
N GLN A 76 21.85 1.00 -26.48
CA GLN A 76 22.91 0.46 -27.32
C GLN A 76 22.36 -0.24 -28.57
N MET A 77 21.31 -1.05 -28.44
CA MET A 77 20.64 -1.69 -29.58
C MET A 77 20.03 -0.65 -30.52
N ARG A 78 19.38 0.38 -29.98
CA ARG A 78 18.83 1.49 -30.76
C ARG A 78 19.90 2.25 -31.53
N HIS A 79 21.05 2.54 -30.91
CA HIS A 79 22.16 3.25 -31.56
C HIS A 79 22.80 2.42 -32.69
N LYS A 80 22.66 1.10 -32.66
CA LYS A 80 23.09 0.20 -33.73
C LYS A 80 22.04 0.02 -34.84
N GLU A 81 20.97 0.82 -34.81
CA GLU A 81 19.83 0.74 -35.74
C GLU A 81 19.14 -0.64 -35.76
N GLU A 82 19.28 -1.43 -34.68
CA GLU A 82 18.58 -2.70 -34.54
C GLU A 82 17.08 -2.45 -34.31
N SER A 83 16.22 -3.35 -34.82
CA SER A 83 14.77 -3.27 -34.62
C SER A 83 14.41 -3.56 -33.16
N VAL A 84 14.42 -2.50 -32.35
CA VAL A 84 14.09 -2.54 -30.91
C VAL A 84 12.59 -2.43 -30.62
N ASP A 85 11.79 -1.97 -31.58
CA ASP A 85 10.32 -1.94 -31.46
C ASP A 85 9.70 -3.28 -31.90
N ASN A 86 10.17 -4.35 -31.28
CA ASN A 86 9.66 -5.70 -31.50
C ASN A 86 8.81 -6.15 -30.31
N VAL A 87 7.60 -6.64 -30.59
CA VAL A 87 6.66 -7.17 -29.59
C VAL A 87 7.29 -8.31 -28.77
N VAL A 88 8.17 -9.12 -29.37
CA VAL A 88 8.90 -10.18 -28.68
C VAL A 88 9.88 -9.58 -27.66
N LEU A 89 10.64 -8.56 -28.05
CA LEU A 89 11.57 -7.87 -27.16
C LEU A 89 10.82 -7.19 -26.01
N GLN A 90 9.70 -6.53 -26.30
CA GLN A 90 8.84 -5.91 -25.27
C GLN A 90 8.35 -6.94 -24.25
N LYS A 91 7.91 -8.13 -24.69
CA LYS A 91 7.49 -9.22 -23.80
C LYS A 91 8.67 -9.76 -22.99
N GLN A 92 9.83 -9.95 -23.62
CA GLN A 92 11.02 -10.44 -22.93
C GLN A 92 11.50 -9.44 -21.88
N LEU A 93 11.55 -8.16 -22.21
CA LEU A 93 11.93 -7.09 -21.29
C LEU A 93 10.95 -7.01 -20.11
N LEU A 94 9.64 -7.02 -20.39
CA LEU A 94 8.61 -7.00 -19.36
C LEU A 94 8.68 -8.23 -18.43
N SER A 95 9.01 -9.41 -18.97
CA SER A 95 9.15 -10.65 -18.19
C SER A 95 10.27 -10.63 -17.15
N LYS A 96 11.24 -9.71 -17.28
CA LYS A 96 12.33 -9.54 -16.30
C LYS A 96 11.93 -8.74 -15.08
N PHE A 97 10.85 -7.97 -15.17
CA PHE A 97 10.34 -7.18 -14.05
C PHE A 97 9.42 -7.99 -13.15
N SER A 98 9.21 -7.51 -11.92
CA SER A 98 8.28 -8.13 -10.97
C SER A 98 6.84 -8.09 -11.48
N GLU A 99 6.02 -9.03 -11.03
CA GLU A 99 4.60 -9.10 -11.40
C GLU A 99 3.82 -7.81 -11.08
N ARG A 100 4.24 -7.03 -10.08
CA ARG A 100 3.64 -5.72 -9.76
C ARG A 100 3.86 -4.74 -10.92
N ILE A 101 5.10 -4.61 -11.39
CA ILE A 101 5.45 -3.78 -12.56
C ILE A 101 4.72 -4.28 -13.81
N GLN A 102 4.76 -5.59 -14.07
CA GLN A 102 4.11 -6.18 -15.24
C GLN A 102 2.62 -5.82 -15.30
N ARG A 103 1.90 -5.99 -14.18
CA ARG A 103 0.47 -5.65 -14.10
C ARG A 103 0.24 -4.16 -14.28
N TYR A 104 1.05 -3.30 -13.66
CA TYR A 104 0.93 -1.86 -13.82
C TYR A 104 1.09 -1.42 -15.27
N VAL A 105 2.15 -1.90 -15.93
CA VAL A 105 2.45 -1.58 -17.34
C VAL A 105 1.36 -2.10 -18.27
N LEU A 106 0.85 -3.32 -18.04
CA LEU A 106 -0.26 -3.87 -18.81
C LEU A 106 -1.57 -3.09 -18.59
N LYS A 107 -1.83 -2.63 -17.36
CA LYS A 107 -2.98 -1.79 -17.04
C LYS A 107 -2.89 -0.43 -17.77
N LYS A 108 -1.76 0.26 -17.65
CA LYS A 108 -1.47 1.51 -18.38
C LYS A 108 -1.61 1.33 -19.90
N LYS A 109 -1.13 0.19 -20.42
CA LYS A 109 -1.27 -0.18 -21.83
C LYS A 109 -2.73 -0.39 -22.26
N SER A 110 -3.59 -0.89 -21.37
CA SER A 110 -5.02 -1.04 -21.67
C SER A 110 -5.80 0.28 -21.61
N GLU A 111 -5.34 1.23 -20.80
CA GLU A 111 -5.96 2.56 -20.63
C GLU A 111 -5.56 3.53 -21.76
N GLN A 112 -4.36 3.38 -22.32
CA GLN A 112 -3.87 4.15 -23.46
C GLN A 112 -4.39 3.56 -24.78
N HIS A 113 -5.61 3.93 -25.15
CA HIS A 113 -6.30 3.55 -26.39
C HIS A 113 -5.74 4.26 -27.65
N MET A 114 -4.42 4.44 -27.74
CA MET A 114 -3.71 5.01 -28.90
C MET A 114 -2.96 3.88 -29.60
N GLU A 115 -3.48 3.44 -30.75
CA GLU A 115 -3.04 2.23 -31.44
C GLU A 115 -1.66 2.36 -32.11
N ASP A 116 -1.11 3.56 -32.29
CA ASP A 116 -0.11 3.73 -33.36
C ASP A 116 1.36 3.89 -32.94
N VAL A 117 1.70 3.97 -31.65
CA VAL A 117 3.12 4.01 -31.24
C VAL A 117 3.37 3.13 -30.02
N ARG A 118 3.34 1.81 -30.24
CA ARG A 118 3.78 0.80 -29.26
C ARG A 118 5.29 0.65 -29.28
N THR A 119 6.01 1.67 -28.85
CA THR A 119 7.47 1.64 -28.78
C THR A 119 7.98 1.04 -27.48
N THR A 120 9.16 0.42 -27.55
CA THR A 120 9.87 -0.06 -26.37
C THR A 120 10.30 1.10 -25.46
N ASP A 121 10.50 2.30 -26.02
CA ASP A 121 10.66 3.57 -25.28
C ASP A 121 9.48 3.81 -24.33
N LEU A 122 8.24 3.66 -24.81
CA LEU A 122 7.04 3.88 -24.00
C LEU A 122 6.90 2.82 -22.89
N LEU A 123 7.26 1.57 -23.19
CA LEU A 123 7.30 0.50 -22.19
C LEU A 123 8.26 0.84 -21.04
N LEU A 124 9.49 1.26 -21.38
CA LEU A 124 10.50 1.65 -20.40
C LEU A 124 10.07 2.89 -19.61
N ALA A 125 9.43 3.87 -20.25
CA ALA A 125 8.86 5.03 -19.55
C ALA A 125 7.83 4.61 -18.50
N HIS A 126 6.90 3.70 -18.82
CA HIS A 126 5.92 3.20 -17.85
C HIS A 126 6.57 2.45 -16.68
N VAL A 127 7.63 1.69 -16.94
CA VAL A 127 8.39 1.00 -15.88
C VAL A 127 9.07 2.02 -14.96
N ARG A 128 9.72 3.05 -15.53
CA ARG A 128 10.33 4.12 -14.76
C ARG A 128 9.31 4.86 -13.90
N ASP A 129 8.17 5.23 -14.49
CA ASP A 129 7.11 5.94 -13.79
C ASP A 129 6.56 5.13 -12.62
N PHE A 130 6.43 3.81 -12.77
CA PHE A 130 6.06 2.92 -11.66
C PHE A 130 7.10 2.95 -10.55
N LEU A 131 8.39 2.79 -10.88
CA LEU A 131 9.47 2.79 -9.91
C LEU A 131 9.57 4.14 -9.16
N ASP A 132 9.37 5.25 -9.86
CA ASP A 132 9.33 6.59 -9.25
C ASP A 132 8.13 6.76 -8.32
N THR A 133 6.96 6.25 -8.73
CA THR A 133 5.74 6.27 -7.91
C THR A 133 5.90 5.43 -6.64
N GLU A 134 6.45 4.22 -6.76
CA GLU A 134 6.74 3.36 -5.61
C GLU A 134 7.76 4.01 -4.66
N ALA A 135 8.81 4.64 -5.21
CA ALA A 135 9.78 5.36 -4.39
C ALA A 135 9.14 6.56 -3.66
N GLU A 136 8.21 7.28 -4.28
CA GLU A 136 7.45 8.35 -3.64
C GLU A 136 6.52 7.80 -2.54
N ILE A 137 5.81 6.71 -2.82
CA ILE A 137 4.97 6.03 -1.83
C ILE A 137 5.82 5.62 -0.61
N GLN A 138 7.01 5.04 -0.82
CA GLN A 138 7.94 4.69 0.25
C GLN A 138 8.37 5.92 1.07
N ARG A 139 8.62 7.07 0.42
CA ARG A 139 8.95 8.33 1.12
C ARG A 139 7.81 8.83 2.01
N HIS A 140 6.56 8.68 1.59
CA HIS A 140 5.40 9.12 2.36
C HIS A 140 5.06 8.15 3.50
N ILE A 141 5.05 6.85 3.21
CA ILE A 141 4.78 5.82 4.23
C ILE A 141 5.87 5.83 5.32
N GLY A 142 7.13 6.08 4.97
CA GLY A 142 8.21 6.21 5.95
C GLY A 142 8.05 7.42 6.88
N LYS A 143 7.47 8.52 6.41
CA LYS A 143 7.27 9.76 7.19
C LYS A 143 6.02 9.72 8.07
N ASP A 144 4.96 9.05 7.63
CA ASP A 144 3.70 9.00 8.39
C ASP A 144 3.73 8.03 9.58
N ILE A 145 4.80 7.22 9.71
CA ILE A 145 5.00 6.29 10.82
C ILE A 145 6.01 6.82 11.86
N GLU A 146 6.40 8.09 11.76
CA GLU A 146 6.83 8.84 12.94
C GLU A 146 5.59 9.22 13.76
N CYS A 147 4.97 8.22 14.39
CA CYS A 147 4.23 8.47 15.63
C CYS A 147 5.18 9.24 16.55
N PRO A 148 4.74 10.32 17.24
CA PRO A 148 5.56 10.98 18.24
C PRO A 148 5.85 9.95 19.33
N VAL A 149 7.03 9.33 19.27
CA VAL A 149 7.52 8.47 20.33
C VAL A 149 7.62 9.39 21.53
N ALA A 150 6.77 9.14 22.52
CA ALA A 150 6.86 9.74 23.83
C ALA A 150 8.25 9.46 24.38
N VAL A 151 9.15 10.42 24.24
CA VAL A 151 10.44 10.41 24.93
C VAL A 151 10.11 10.41 26.43
N PRO A 152 10.65 9.46 27.22
CA PRO A 152 10.47 9.49 28.66
C PRO A 152 11.21 10.72 29.19
N MET A 153 10.44 11.75 29.56
CA MET A 153 10.98 12.95 30.18
C MET A 153 11.68 12.57 31.49
N LYS A 154 13.00 12.74 31.50
CA LYS A 154 13.76 12.86 32.75
C LYS A 154 13.17 14.02 33.55
N VAL A 155 12.77 13.70 34.77
CA VAL A 155 12.26 14.64 35.75
C VAL A 155 13.40 15.56 36.16
N SER A 156 13.32 16.83 35.81
CA SER A 156 14.12 17.86 36.48
C SER A 156 13.30 19.14 36.58
N SER A 157 12.96 19.46 37.83
CA SER A 157 12.31 20.66 38.32
C SER A 157 12.80 21.94 37.63
N LEU A 158 11.88 22.78 37.17
CA LEU A 158 11.60 24.12 37.70
C LEU A 158 10.70 24.92 36.73
N LYS A 159 9.53 25.30 37.26
CA LYS A 159 8.70 26.50 36.99
C LYS A 159 8.84 27.17 35.60
N THR A 160 7.73 27.19 34.84
CA THR A 160 7.01 28.43 34.46
C THR A 160 5.72 28.10 33.69
N LYS A 161 4.66 28.85 34.03
CA LYS A 161 3.32 28.78 33.44
C LYS A 161 3.36 29.02 31.93
N LYS A 162 2.75 28.12 31.14
CA LYS A 162 1.97 28.49 29.93
C LYS A 162 1.06 27.33 29.53
N GLU A 163 -0.15 27.31 30.07
CA GLU A 163 -1.26 26.56 29.48
C GLU A 163 -1.47 27.09 28.07
N ARG A 164 -1.02 26.33 27.07
CA ARG A 164 -1.56 26.43 25.72
C ARG A 164 -2.70 25.41 25.64
N SER A 165 -3.85 25.78 26.18
CA SER A 165 -5.11 25.19 25.78
C SER A 165 -5.24 25.43 24.27
N LYS A 166 -4.92 24.41 23.47
CA LYS A 166 -5.35 24.38 22.06
C LYS A 166 -6.87 24.28 22.10
N SER A 167 -7.54 25.43 22.13
CA SER A 167 -8.99 25.50 22.03
C SER A 167 -9.33 25.10 20.60
N PHE A 168 -9.66 23.82 20.40
CA PHE A 168 -10.29 23.39 19.16
C PHE A 168 -11.61 24.17 19.04
N SER A 169 -11.70 25.05 18.05
CA SER A 169 -12.95 25.72 17.71
C SER A 169 -13.92 24.67 17.18
N CYS A 170 -15.18 24.75 17.58
CA CYS A 170 -16.21 23.86 17.09
C CYS A 170 -16.33 23.98 15.58
N PHE A 171 -16.33 22.84 14.89
CA PHE A 171 -16.41 22.74 13.43
C PHE A 171 -17.64 23.45 12.82
N PHE A 172 -18.74 23.56 13.56
CA PHE A 172 -19.98 24.13 13.03
C PHE A 172 -20.13 25.63 13.29
N CYS A 173 -19.73 26.12 14.47
CA CYS A 173 -19.92 27.53 14.84
C CYS A 173 -18.63 28.32 15.03
N ASN A 174 -17.47 27.68 14.87
CA ASN A 174 -16.13 28.24 15.10
C ASN A 174 -15.87 28.83 16.50
N GLU A 175 -16.79 28.63 17.45
CA GLU A 175 -16.60 29.02 18.84
C GLU A 175 -15.76 28.01 19.61
N SER A 176 -14.90 28.50 20.50
CA SER A 176 -14.06 27.71 21.42
C SER A 176 -14.77 27.33 22.72
N ASN A 177 -16.01 27.78 22.92
CA ASN A 177 -16.78 27.55 24.14
C ASN A 177 -17.19 26.08 24.35
N HIS A 178 -16.97 25.23 23.33
CA HIS A 178 -17.18 23.79 23.40
C HIS A 178 -16.24 23.08 22.43
N SER A 179 -15.60 22.00 22.90
CA SER A 179 -14.64 21.22 22.11
C SER A 179 -15.27 20.09 21.29
N SER A 180 -16.54 19.77 21.55
CA SER A 180 -17.26 18.68 20.87
C SER A 180 -18.37 19.23 19.98
N PRO A 181 -18.40 18.86 18.69
CA PRO A 181 -19.49 19.23 17.77
C PRO A 181 -20.87 18.72 18.22
N ARG A 182 -20.92 17.73 19.13
CA ARG A 182 -22.18 17.22 19.68
C ARG A 182 -22.83 18.18 20.67
N ILE A 183 -22.04 19.01 21.35
CA ILE A 183 -22.44 19.93 22.43
C ILE A 183 -22.62 21.36 21.87
N CYS A 184 -22.65 21.53 20.55
CA CYS A 184 -22.87 22.82 19.93
C CYS A 184 -24.30 23.31 20.22
N THR A 185 -24.41 24.42 20.95
CA THR A 185 -25.68 25.05 21.32
C THR A 185 -26.29 25.85 20.18
N LYS A 186 -25.49 26.21 19.16
CA LYS A 186 -25.97 26.93 17.96
C LYS A 186 -26.62 26.02 16.92
N TYR A 187 -26.15 24.78 16.81
CA TYR A 187 -26.67 23.79 15.86
C TYR A 187 -27.02 22.53 16.63
N THR A 188 -28.24 22.48 17.14
CA THR A 188 -28.69 21.40 18.03
C THR A 188 -29.31 20.26 17.25
N THR A 189 -29.96 20.55 16.13
CA THR A 189 -30.64 19.56 15.29
C THR A 189 -29.71 18.96 14.24
N ARG A 190 -30.04 17.76 13.78
CA ARG A 190 -29.27 17.06 12.76
C ARG A 190 -29.40 17.75 11.40
N GLU A 191 -30.58 18.25 11.07
CA GLU A 191 -30.85 18.92 9.79
C GLU A 191 -29.99 20.19 9.62
N GLU A 192 -29.88 21.02 10.67
CA GLU A 192 -29.08 22.24 10.63
C GLU A 192 -27.57 21.98 10.45
N ARG A 193 -27.05 20.90 11.06
CA ARG A 193 -25.64 20.50 10.92
C ARG A 193 -25.31 20.03 9.50
N VAL A 194 -26.25 19.35 8.85
CA VAL A 194 -26.09 18.88 7.46
C VAL A 194 -26.17 20.06 6.49
N ALA A 195 -27.10 20.99 6.70
CA ALA A 195 -27.23 22.20 5.88
C ALA A 195 -25.96 23.08 5.92
N CYS A 196 -25.33 23.24 7.09
CA CYS A 196 -24.08 24.00 7.21
C CYS A 196 -22.90 23.31 6.50
N GLY A 197 -22.90 21.97 6.42
CA GLY A 197 -21.87 21.20 5.69
C GLY A 197 -21.98 21.29 4.16
N SER A 198 -23.20 21.49 3.63
CA SER A 198 -23.43 21.61 2.18
C SER A 198 -22.96 22.93 1.57
N TYR A 199 -22.82 24.01 2.35
CA TYR A 199 -22.32 25.30 1.85
C TYR A 199 -20.79 25.40 1.76
N LEU A 200 -20.05 24.38 2.19
CA LEU A 200 -18.58 24.32 2.07
C LEU A 200 -18.10 23.64 0.78
N TYR A 201 -19.02 23.18 -0.07
CA TYR A 201 -18.75 22.52 -1.36
C TYR A 201 -19.59 23.12 -2.51
N ALA A 202 -19.77 24.45 -2.50
CA ALA A 202 -20.33 25.21 -3.61
C ALA A 202 -19.38 26.35 -3.99
#